data_AF-A0A5N6M9J8-F1
#
_entry.id   AF-A0A5N6M9J8-F1
#
_cell.length_a   1.000
_cell.length_b   1.000
_cell.length_c   1.000
_cell.angle_alpha   90.00
_cell.angle_beta   90.00
_cell.angle_gamma   90.00
#
_symmetry.space_group_name_H-M   'P 1'
#
loop_
_entity.id
_entity.type
_entity.pdbx_description
1 polymer ?
#
loop_
_entity_poly.entity_id
_entity_poly.type
_entity_poly.pdbx_seq_one_letter_code
_entity_poly.pdbx_strand_id
1 'polypeptide(L)'
;MIDNENMVKETEIIEGGYLDFGFTLYRVRIEVKDNPKDETGSSCVVKITIEYEVKEEAIANASLATIEPFVVLMKFANEHLLSSS
;
A
#
# COMPACT_ATOMS: atom_id res chain seq x y z
N MET A 1 8.86 8.64 2.19
CA MET A 1 9.90 8.79 1.15
C MET A 1 9.27 8.66 -0.23
N ILE A 2 9.74 9.41 -1.23
CA ILE A 2 9.36 9.24 -2.63
C ILE A 2 10.64 9.04 -3.43
N ASP A 3 10.74 7.91 -4.12
CA ASP A 3 11.79 7.59 -5.08
C ASP A 3 11.14 7.55 -6.47
N ASN A 4 11.32 8.62 -7.22
CA ASN A 4 10.74 8.76 -8.55
C ASN A 4 11.44 7.88 -9.59
N GLU A 5 12.73 7.58 -9.41
CA GLU A 5 13.50 6.79 -10.36
C GLU A 5 13.04 5.33 -10.34
N ASN A 6 12.81 4.79 -9.14
CA ASN A 6 12.33 3.42 -8.96
C ASN A 6 10.80 3.31 -8.83
N MET A 7 10.08 4.42 -8.95
CA MET A 7 8.62 4.52 -8.76
C MET A 7 8.13 3.90 -7.44
N VAL A 8 8.83 4.22 -6.34
CA VAL A 8 8.52 3.75 -4.99
C VAL A 8 8.05 4.90 -4.12
N LYS A 9 6.91 4.72 -3.46
CA LYS A 9 6.43 5.59 -2.39
C LYS A 9 6.36 4.81 -1.09
N GLU A 10 6.89 5.41 -0.04
CA GLU A 10 6.80 4.87 1.31
C GLU A 10 6.17 5.90 2.25
N THR A 11 5.18 5.45 3.01
CA THR A 11 4.43 6.28 3.97
C THR A 11 4.25 5.52 5.27
N GLU A 12 4.17 6.25 6.37
CA GLU A 12 4.00 5.71 7.72
C GLU A 12 2.87 6.44 8.41
N ILE A 13 2.10 5.73 9.24
CA ILE A 13 1.08 6.31 10.08
C ILE A 13 1.74 6.80 11.36
N ILE A 14 1.69 8.11 11.58
CA ILE A 14 2.33 8.77 12.73
C ILE A 14 1.33 9.19 13.81
N GLU A 15 0.03 9.15 13.52
CA GLU A 15 -1.03 9.50 14.47
C GLU A 15 -2.32 8.73 14.16
N GLY A 16 -3.09 8.44 15.22
CA GLY A 16 -4.38 7.79 15.16
C GLY A 16 -4.39 6.38 14.56
N GLY A 17 -5.60 5.85 14.34
CA GLY A 17 -5.82 4.65 13.53
C GLY A 17 -5.07 3.44 14.06
N TYR A 18 -4.12 2.89 13.29
CA TYR A 18 -3.32 1.74 13.70
C TYR A 18 -2.54 1.98 15.00
N LEU A 19 -2.07 3.20 15.25
CA LEU A 19 -1.37 3.50 16.50
C LEU A 19 -2.32 3.41 17.71
N ASP A 20 -3.58 3.80 17.55
CA ASP A 20 -4.61 3.66 18.60
C ASP A 20 -4.93 2.18 18.90
N PHE A 21 -4.67 1.28 17.94
CA PHE A 21 -4.83 -0.17 18.09
C PHE A 21 -3.59 -0.88 18.64
N GLY A 22 -2.56 -0.15 19.08
CA GLY A 22 -1.36 -0.71 19.69
C GLY A 22 -0.26 -1.11 18.71
N PHE A 23 -0.33 -0.63 17.46
CA PHE A 23 0.80 -0.71 16.53
C PHE A 23 1.86 0.31 16.91
N THR A 24 3.13 -0.09 16.91
CA THR A 24 4.29 0.80 17.09
C THR A 24 4.89 1.23 15.76
N LEU A 25 4.64 0.45 14.71
CA LEU A 25 4.98 0.75 13.33
C LEU A 25 3.81 0.32 12.44
N TYR A 26 3.39 1.19 11.53
CA TYR A 26 2.55 0.82 10.40
C TYR A 26 3.00 1.60 9.17
N ARG A 27 3.72 0.92 8.29
CA ARG A 27 4.33 1.49 7.10
C ARG A 27 3.82 0.79 5.86
N VAL A 28 3.48 1.60 4.87
CA VAL A 28 3.01 1.13 3.56
C VAL A 28 4.04 1.54 2.51
N ARG A 29 4.57 0.55 1.81
CA ARG A 29 5.39 0.74 0.61
C ARG A 29 4.57 0.37 -0.62
N ILE A 30 4.49 1.30 -1.57
CA ILE A 30 3.84 1.13 -2.87
C ILE A 30 4.93 1.20 -3.94
N GLU A 31 5.05 0.14 -4.73
CA GLU A 31 5.96 0.05 -5.87
C GLU A 31 5.12 -0.08 -7.15
N VAL A 32 5.36 0.76 -8.14
CA VAL A 32 4.79 0.59 -9.49
C VAL A 32 5.87 -0.02 -10.38
N LYS A 33 5.52 -1.03 -11.17
CA LYS A 33 6.44 -1.71 -12.09
C LYS A 33 5.76 -1.93 -13.43
N ASP A 34 6.55 -1.98 -14.49
CA ASP A 34 6.05 -2.41 -15.79
C ASP A 34 5.42 -3.80 -15.68
N ASN A 35 4.33 -4.02 -16.41
CA ASN A 35 3.73 -5.34 -16.48
C ASN A 35 4.52 -6.22 -17.45
N PRO A 36 5.26 -7.25 -16.98
CA PRO A 36 6.08 -8.08 -17.87
C PRO A 36 5.25 -8.93 -18.82
N LYS A 37 3.93 -8.99 -18.64
CA LYS A 37 2.99 -9.71 -19.50
C LYS A 37 2.32 -8.82 -20.55
N ASP A 38 2.64 -7.54 -20.57
CA ASP A 38 2.07 -6.57 -21.50
C ASP A 38 3.16 -5.88 -22.31
N GLU A 39 3.34 -6.34 -23.54
CA GLU A 39 4.34 -5.83 -24.48
C GLU A 39 4.01 -4.42 -25.00
N THR A 40 2.78 -3.93 -24.79
CA THR A 40 2.36 -2.59 -25.25
C THR A 40 2.82 -1.47 -24.32
N GLY A 41 3.19 -1.80 -23.07
CA GLY A 41 3.48 -0.83 -22.03
C GLY A 41 2.25 -0.04 -21.55
N SER A 42 1.03 -0.52 -21.85
CA SER A 42 -0.22 0.17 -21.48
C SER A 42 -0.73 -0.21 -20.08
N SER A 43 -0.11 -1.19 -19.42
CA SER A 43 -0.45 -1.65 -18.09
C SER A 43 0.77 -1.75 -17.17
N CYS A 44 0.49 -1.70 -15.87
CA CYS A 44 1.50 -1.81 -14.81
C CYS A 44 1.09 -2.85 -13.76
N VAL A 45 2.05 -3.26 -12.95
CA VAL A 45 1.85 -4.05 -11.74
C VAL A 45 2.14 -3.15 -10.55
N VAL A 46 1.14 -2.98 -9.69
CA VAL A 46 1.30 -2.29 -8.40
C VAL A 46 1.54 -3.34 -7.31
N LYS A 47 2.67 -3.23 -6.62
CA LYS A 47 2.98 -4.04 -5.43
C LYS A 47 2.85 -3.19 -4.20
N ILE A 48 2.12 -3.68 -3.21
CA ILE A 48 1.92 -3.02 -1.93
C ILE A 48 2.45 -3.93 -0.83
N THR A 49 3.29 -3.37 0.03
CA THR A 49 3.86 -4.05 1.19
C THR A 49 3.44 -3.28 2.44
N ILE A 50 2.88 -3.99 3.42
CA ILE A 50 2.60 -3.45 4.75
C ILE A 50 3.66 -4.02 5.69
N GLU A 51 4.45 -3.15 6.27
CA GLU A 51 5.39 -3.46 7.34
C GLU A 51 4.81 -2.93 8.64
N TYR A 52 4.73 -3.78 9.67
CA TYR A 52 4.11 -3.40 10.93
C TYR A 52 4.73 -4.09 12.13
N GLU A 53 4.61 -3.42 13.28
CA GLU A 53 4.97 -3.95 14.59
C GLU A 53 3.81 -3.68 15.55
N VAL A 54 3.48 -4.65 16.39
CA VAL A 54 2.37 -4.56 17.36
C VAL A 54 2.89 -4.90 18.74
N LYS A 55 2.44 -4.15 19.74
CA LYS A 55 2.75 -4.47 21.14
C LYS A 55 2.19 -5.84 21.53
N GLU A 56 2.86 -6.53 22.44
CA GLU A 56 2.48 -7.88 22.87
C GLU A 56 1.06 -7.91 23.44
N GLU A 57 0.67 -6.91 24.23
CA GLU A 57 -0.67 -6.78 24.81
C GLU A 57 -1.78 -6.54 23.77
N ALA A 58 -1.42 -6.16 22.54
CA ALA A 58 -2.34 -5.84 21.46
C ALA A 58 -2.23 -6.82 20.26
N ILE A 59 -1.56 -7.96 20.42
CA ILE A 59 -1.23 -8.88 19.31
C ILE A 59 -2.46 -9.37 18.53
N ALA A 60 -3.64 -9.45 19.17
CA ALA A 60 -4.90 -9.80 18.49
C ALA A 60 -5.26 -8.81 17.36
N ASN A 61 -4.82 -7.55 17.48
CA ASN A 61 -5.05 -6.50 16.51
C ASN A 61 -4.11 -6.59 15.30
N ALA A 62 -3.08 -7.45 15.31
CA ALA A 62 -2.22 -7.67 14.13
C ALA A 62 -3.03 -8.07 12.89
N SER A 63 -4.17 -8.74 13.08
CA SER A 63 -5.11 -9.11 12.02
C SER A 63 -5.74 -7.91 11.28
N LEU A 64 -5.67 -6.69 11.84
CA LEU A 64 -6.15 -5.47 11.18
C LEU A 64 -5.21 -4.98 10.07
N ALA A 65 -3.97 -5.44 10.03
CA ALA A 65 -2.99 -5.09 8.99
C ALA A 65 -3.24 -5.88 7.70
N THR A 66 -4.40 -5.67 7.08
CA THR A 66 -4.81 -6.35 5.84
C THR A 66 -4.51 -5.51 4.60
N ILE A 67 -4.31 -6.20 3.48
CA ILE A 67 -4.05 -5.56 2.17
C ILE A 67 -5.34 -5.17 1.43
N GLU A 68 -6.49 -5.70 1.86
CA GLU A 68 -7.76 -5.61 1.14
C GLU A 68 -8.22 -4.18 0.86
N PRO A 69 -8.15 -3.22 1.82
CA PRO A 69 -8.51 -1.83 1.55
C PRO A 69 -7.68 -1.22 0.43
N PHE A 70 -6.38 -1.54 0.38
CA PHE A 70 -5.50 -1.05 -0.68
C PHE A 70 -5.80 -1.67 -2.04
N VAL A 71 -6.17 -2.95 -2.09
CA VAL A 71 -6.62 -3.59 -3.34
C VAL A 71 -7.87 -2.90 -3.88
N VAL A 72 -8.83 -2.59 -3.01
CA VAL A 72 -10.05 -1.86 -3.39
C VAL A 72 -9.70 -0.45 -3.89
N LEU A 73 -8.87 0.29 -3.15
CA LEU A 73 -8.43 1.63 -3.54
C LEU A 73 -7.71 1.64 -4.90
N MET A 74 -6.83 0.67 -5.16
CA MET A 74 -6.12 0.61 -6.44
C MET A 74 -7.04 0.26 -7.61
N LYS A 75 -8.07 -0.56 -7.40
CA LYS A 75 -9.10 -0.82 -8.42
C LYS A 75 -9.86 0.46 -8.77
N PHE A 76 -10.33 1.18 -7.76
CA PHE A 76 -11.02 2.46 -7.97
C PHE A 76 -10.11 3.51 -8.62
N ALA A 77 -8.85 3.60 -8.21
CA ALA A 77 -7.89 4.50 -8.82
C ALA A 77 -7.69 4.17 -10.32
N ASN A 78 -7.52 2.88 -10.65
CA ASN A 78 -7.39 2.43 -12.04
C ASN A 78 -8.64 2.77 -12.88
N GLU A 79 -9.84 2.47 -12.37
CA GLU A 79 -11.10 2.81 -13.04
C GLU A 79 -11.25 4.32 -13.25
N HIS A 80 -10.92 5.12 -12.24
CA HIS A 80 -10.98 6.57 -12.33
C HIS A 80 -10.00 7.13 -13.36
N LEU A 81 -8.75 6.64 -13.37
CA LEU A 81 -7.73 7.08 -14.31
C LEU A 81 -8.09 6.71 -15.74
N LEU A 82 -8.61 5.50 -15.98
CA LEU A 82 -9.02 5.03 -17.31
C LEU A 82 -10.31 5.68 -17.83
N SER A 83 -11.20 6.12 -16.93
CA SER A 83 -12.41 6.86 -17.33
C SER A 83 -12.17 8.36 -17.56
N SER A 84 -11.03 8.87 -17.07
CA SER A 84 -10.63 10.28 -17.21
C SER A 84 -9.62 10.51 -18.34
N SER A 85 -9.24 9.44 -19.06
CA SER A 85 -8.22 9.42 -20.13
C SER A 85 -8.82 9.27 -21.53
#